data_AF-N9DLZ1-F1
#
_entry.id   AF-N9DLZ1-F1
#
_cell.length_a   1.000
_cell.length_b   1.000
_cell.length_c   1.000
_cell.angle_alpha   90.00
_cell.angle_beta   90.00
_cell.angle_gamma   90.00
#
_symmetry.space_group_name_H-M   'P 1'
#
loop_
_entity.id
_entity.type
_entity.pdbx_description
1 polymer ?
#
loop_
_entity_poly.entity_id
_entity_poly.type
_entity_poly.pdbx_seq_one_letter_code
_entity_poly.pdbx_strand_id
1 'polypeptide(L)'
;MKNYVKIIANILMDYEYFDEVNHRKEEFLTNHVIKWAQQFSESERLDIIRITSHFLSNFYITKTTENQFLEEIFWVDKFTRDGTVPYFLNIQGNGQSQQSLVTRLTNLRVFKKLNIRNNQYLYIDDYIFSGGRVVQDVVPWLDRLSVDSHLYIAVIGWYKSGQYRIEQNLNRKIEEIKKIKKINITYSFIYKDAKWLLENTKFYRNYSENLWPKEILFDRPDLSTRKIDNVTYRAIFEPQKMFLNESDREFFEYISLKYGYLIMDKIQTINTRTRPLGSHFYDYGFGGLVFNYRNCPNNTPLIFWWGSIDLCHPMSSQWYPLMPRRTYSHG
;
A
#
# COMPACT_ATOMS: atom_id res chain seq x y z
N MET A 1 10.67 8.09 24.02
CA MET A 1 11.30 7.14 23.06
C MET A 1 10.97 5.67 23.35
N LYS A 2 11.32 5.11 24.53
CA LYS A 2 11.13 3.67 24.84
C LYS A 2 9.71 3.13 24.54
N ASN A 3 8.66 3.86 24.92
CA ASN A 3 7.28 3.44 24.66
C ASN A 3 6.96 3.29 23.15
N TYR A 4 7.35 4.28 22.32
CA TYR A 4 7.11 4.24 20.88
C TYR A 4 7.89 3.12 20.18
N VAL A 5 9.13 2.87 20.62
CA VAL A 5 9.91 1.71 20.15
C VAL A 5 9.17 0.41 20.42
N LYS A 6 8.65 0.23 21.64
CA LYS A 6 7.88 -0.96 22.01
C LYS A 6 6.61 -1.12 21.17
N ILE A 7 5.88 -0.03 20.90
CA ILE A 7 4.70 -0.06 20.02
C ILE A 7 5.08 -0.57 18.63
N ILE A 8 6.11 0.00 18.02
CA ILE A 8 6.57 -0.42 16.68
C ILE A 8 7.03 -1.88 16.70
N ALA A 9 7.85 -2.28 17.67
CA ALA A 9 8.34 -3.66 17.81
C ALA A 9 7.18 -4.66 17.94
N ASN A 10 6.14 -4.32 18.71
CA ASN A 10 4.96 -5.16 18.86
C ASN A 10 4.17 -5.32 17.55
N ILE A 11 4.07 -4.26 16.74
CA ILE A 11 3.42 -4.33 15.43
C ILE A 11 4.26 -5.19 14.47
N LEU A 12 5.59 -5.05 14.49
CA LEU A 12 6.50 -5.84 13.68
C LEU A 12 6.51 -7.33 14.05
N MET A 13 5.99 -7.72 15.22
CA MET A 13 5.71 -9.13 15.49
C MET A 13 4.69 -9.69 14.50
N ASP A 14 3.76 -8.90 13.94
CA ASP A 14 2.81 -9.39 12.94
C ASP A 14 3.39 -9.42 11.50
N TYR A 15 4.58 -8.85 11.28
CA TYR A 15 5.15 -8.68 9.95
C TYR A 15 5.83 -9.97 9.45
N GLU A 16 5.29 -10.58 8.39
CA GLU A 16 5.63 -11.95 7.98
C GLU A 16 7.11 -12.15 7.62
N TYR A 17 7.82 -11.09 7.21
CA TYR A 17 9.26 -11.19 6.92
C TYR A 17 10.04 -11.76 8.11
N PHE A 18 9.69 -11.36 9.34
CA PHE A 18 10.39 -11.80 10.55
C PHE A 18 10.05 -13.23 11.00
N ASP A 19 8.94 -13.79 10.49
CA ASP A 19 8.64 -15.22 10.69
C ASP A 19 9.64 -16.09 9.92
N GLU A 20 9.95 -15.73 8.68
CA GLU A 20 10.83 -16.51 7.78
C GLU A 20 12.28 -16.55 8.26
N VAL A 21 12.76 -15.46 8.82
CA VAL A 21 14.13 -15.35 9.36
C VAL A 21 14.22 -15.75 10.85
N ASN A 22 13.15 -16.31 11.43
CA ASN A 22 13.08 -16.74 12.83
C ASN A 22 13.48 -15.65 13.85
N HIS A 23 13.06 -14.40 13.60
CA HIS A 23 13.48 -13.23 14.37
C HIS A 23 12.34 -12.58 15.20
N ARG A 24 11.26 -13.31 15.48
CA ARG A 24 10.04 -12.78 16.10
C ARG A 24 10.11 -12.51 17.62
N LYS A 25 11.30 -12.32 18.18
CA LYS A 25 11.47 -12.09 19.63
C LYS A 25 11.38 -10.59 19.94
N GLU A 26 10.64 -10.22 20.99
CA GLU A 26 10.43 -8.80 21.40
C GLU A 26 11.77 -8.05 21.55
N GLU A 27 12.77 -8.68 22.16
CA GLU A 27 14.12 -8.12 22.32
C GLU A 27 14.79 -7.84 20.97
N PHE A 28 14.75 -8.80 20.04
CA PHE A 28 15.28 -8.62 18.69
C PHE A 28 14.59 -7.46 17.98
N LEU A 29 13.27 -7.43 17.98
CA LEU A 29 12.50 -6.39 17.28
C LEU A 29 12.68 -5.02 17.91
N THR A 30 12.82 -4.94 19.24
CA THR A 30 13.18 -3.70 19.94
C THR A 30 14.54 -3.20 19.47
N ASN A 31 15.55 -4.07 19.42
CA ASN A 31 16.88 -3.72 18.92
C ASN A 31 16.86 -3.35 17.43
N HIS A 32 16.03 -4.02 16.63
CA HIS A 32 15.81 -3.72 15.22
C HIS A 32 15.29 -2.29 15.03
N VAL A 33 14.24 -1.90 15.77
CA VAL A 33 13.68 -0.54 15.72
C VAL A 33 14.69 0.50 16.19
N ILE A 34 15.44 0.22 17.26
CA ILE A 34 16.51 1.11 17.75
C ILE A 34 17.59 1.30 16.68
N LYS A 35 18.03 0.22 16.03
CA LYS A 35 19.05 0.26 14.97
C LYS A 35 18.56 1.05 13.76
N TRP A 36 17.31 0.86 13.34
CA TRP A 36 16.71 1.70 12.30
C TRP A 36 16.72 3.18 12.69
N ALA A 37 16.30 3.49 13.92
CA ALA A 37 16.22 4.86 14.40
C ALA A 37 17.60 5.55 14.56
N GLN A 38 18.65 4.80 14.87
CA GLN A 38 20.01 5.34 15.02
C GLN A 38 20.59 5.93 13.73
N GLN A 39 20.00 5.62 12.57
CA GLN A 39 20.37 6.20 11.28
C GLN A 39 19.96 7.68 11.14
N PHE A 40 18.98 8.14 11.94
CA PHE A 40 18.58 9.54 12.00
C PHE A 40 19.45 10.32 13.00
N SER A 41 19.56 11.64 12.82
CA SER A 41 20.31 12.47 13.76
C SER A 41 19.64 12.47 15.13
N GLU A 42 20.42 12.70 16.20
CA GLU A 42 19.94 12.54 17.58
C GLU A 42 18.68 13.38 17.88
N SER A 43 18.65 14.62 17.38
CA SER A 43 17.51 15.55 17.50
C SER A 43 16.25 15.11 16.75
N GLU A 44 16.36 14.24 15.75
CA GLU A 44 15.22 13.82 14.92
C GLU A 44 14.59 12.51 15.42
N ARG A 45 15.35 11.71 16.19
CA ARG A 45 14.98 10.32 16.57
C ARG A 45 13.65 10.23 17.32
N LEU A 46 13.40 11.14 18.27
CA LEU A 46 12.19 11.04 19.08
C LEU A 46 10.94 11.23 18.23
N ASP A 47 10.92 12.27 17.39
CA ASP A 47 9.76 12.60 16.57
C ASP A 47 9.53 11.60 15.45
N ILE A 48 10.59 11.13 14.77
CA ILE A 48 10.42 10.12 13.71
C ILE A 48 9.84 8.82 14.28
N ILE A 49 10.34 8.33 15.42
CA ILE A 49 9.80 7.12 16.06
C ILE A 49 8.36 7.36 16.53
N ARG A 50 8.07 8.51 17.14
CA ARG A 50 6.71 8.85 17.60
C ARG A 50 5.72 8.85 16.43
N ILE A 51 6.03 9.56 15.35
CA ILE A 51 5.16 9.68 14.18
C ILE A 51 5.02 8.34 13.46
N THR A 52 6.11 7.58 13.28
CA THR A 52 6.04 6.22 12.72
C THR A 52 5.17 5.29 13.58
N SER A 53 5.28 5.36 14.91
CA SER A 53 4.42 4.56 15.79
C SER A 53 2.93 4.90 15.61
N HIS A 54 2.60 6.17 15.34
CA HIS A 54 1.24 6.59 15.04
C HIS A 54 0.74 5.98 13.73
N PHE A 55 1.51 6.05 12.64
CA PHE A 55 1.09 5.47 11.36
C PHE A 55 0.93 3.96 11.44
N LEU A 56 1.89 3.25 12.03
CA LEU A 56 1.80 1.81 12.15
C LEU A 56 0.61 1.40 13.04
N SER A 57 0.33 2.14 14.12
CA SER A 57 -0.82 1.82 14.98
C SER A 57 -2.17 2.01 14.28
N ASN A 58 -2.25 2.91 13.29
CA ASN A 58 -3.52 3.29 12.67
C ASN A 58 -3.71 2.76 11.24
N PHE A 59 -2.64 2.57 10.47
CA PHE A 59 -2.66 2.29 9.03
C PHE A 59 -1.78 1.10 8.64
N TYR A 60 -1.40 0.26 9.60
CA TYR A 60 -0.89 -1.07 9.34
C TYR A 60 -2.03 -2.07 9.24
N ILE A 61 -2.14 -2.73 8.09
CA ILE A 61 -3.07 -3.82 7.84
C ILE A 61 -2.49 -5.08 8.48
N THR A 62 -3.02 -5.45 9.65
CA THR A 62 -2.63 -6.67 10.35
C THR A 62 -3.19 -7.92 9.68
N LYS A 63 -2.60 -9.08 9.96
CA LYS A 63 -3.15 -10.38 9.59
C LYS A 63 -4.59 -10.55 10.05
N THR A 64 -4.88 -10.11 11.28
CA THR A 64 -6.23 -10.11 11.86
C THR A 64 -7.19 -9.23 11.07
N THR A 65 -6.78 -8.01 10.71
CA THR A 65 -7.62 -7.06 9.94
C THR A 65 -8.02 -7.66 8.60
N GLU A 66 -7.09 -8.30 7.91
CA GLU A 66 -7.36 -8.96 6.64
C GLU A 66 -8.21 -10.22 6.80
N ASN A 67 -7.96 -11.05 7.83
CA ASN A 67 -8.83 -12.20 8.14
C ASN A 67 -10.28 -11.75 8.37
N GLN A 68 -10.47 -10.72 9.18
CA GLN A 68 -11.79 -10.15 9.44
C GLN A 68 -12.43 -9.63 8.15
N PHE A 69 -11.68 -8.92 7.30
CA PHE A 69 -12.18 -8.48 6.00
C PHE A 69 -12.67 -9.66 5.14
N LEU A 70 -11.89 -10.75 5.03
CA LEU A 70 -12.30 -11.92 4.26
C LEU A 70 -13.57 -12.58 4.79
N GLU A 71 -13.74 -12.63 6.12
CA GLU A 71 -14.96 -13.14 6.74
C GLU A 71 -16.14 -12.19 6.52
N GLU A 72 -15.92 -10.88 6.68
CA GLU A 72 -16.88 -9.78 6.48
C GLU A 72 -17.48 -9.77 5.06
N ILE A 73 -16.69 -10.11 4.04
CA ILE A 73 -17.18 -10.22 2.65
C ILE A 73 -18.37 -11.18 2.54
N PHE A 74 -18.42 -12.26 3.34
CA PHE A 74 -19.53 -13.23 3.35
C PHE A 74 -20.78 -12.76 4.09
N TRP A 75 -20.79 -11.54 4.65
CA TRP A 75 -21.97 -10.93 5.28
C TRP A 75 -22.55 -9.79 4.45
N VAL A 76 -21.91 -9.47 3.32
CA VAL A 76 -22.47 -8.53 2.36
C VAL A 76 -23.62 -9.24 1.64
N ASP A 77 -24.86 -8.86 1.93
CA ASP A 77 -26.08 -9.50 1.37
C ASP A 77 -26.05 -9.65 -0.16
N LYS A 78 -25.41 -8.70 -0.86
CA LYS A 78 -25.24 -8.75 -2.32
C LYS A 78 -24.27 -9.86 -2.77
N PHE A 79 -23.28 -10.16 -1.94
CA PHE A 79 -22.27 -11.19 -2.18
C PHE A 79 -22.82 -12.59 -1.87
N THR A 80 -23.30 -12.82 -0.64
CA THR A 80 -23.94 -14.07 -0.22
C THR A 80 -25.46 -13.96 -0.33
N ARG A 81 -26.01 -14.47 -1.42
CA ARG A 81 -27.45 -14.49 -1.67
C ARG A 81 -27.87 -15.91 -2.04
N ASP A 82 -28.97 -16.38 -1.45
CA ASP A 82 -29.59 -17.67 -1.77
C ASP A 82 -28.61 -18.86 -1.66
N GLY A 83 -27.71 -18.84 -0.67
CA GLY A 83 -26.70 -19.89 -0.48
C GLY A 83 -25.59 -19.93 -1.54
N THR A 84 -25.42 -18.86 -2.32
CA THR A 84 -24.42 -18.77 -3.40
C THR A 84 -23.46 -17.60 -3.21
N VAL A 85 -22.27 -17.69 -3.82
CA VAL A 85 -21.26 -16.63 -3.91
C VAL A 85 -20.71 -16.49 -5.33
N PRO A 86 -20.16 -15.33 -5.72
CA PRO A 86 -19.47 -15.16 -7.00
C PRO A 86 -18.30 -16.15 -7.20
N TYR A 87 -17.93 -16.41 -8.45
CA TYR A 87 -16.72 -17.15 -8.78
C TYR A 87 -15.46 -16.33 -8.45
N PHE A 88 -14.55 -16.88 -7.64
CA PHE A 88 -13.33 -16.20 -7.23
C PHE A 88 -12.29 -16.25 -8.35
N LEU A 89 -11.94 -15.09 -8.89
CA LEU A 89 -10.95 -14.97 -9.95
C LEU A 89 -9.56 -15.20 -9.37
N ASN A 90 -8.78 -16.04 -10.06
CA ASN A 90 -7.35 -16.20 -9.85
C ASN A 90 -6.65 -15.92 -11.19
N ILE A 91 -6.44 -14.64 -11.45
CA ILE A 91 -6.01 -14.11 -12.75
C ILE A 91 -4.79 -13.19 -12.65
N GLN A 92 -4.24 -12.99 -11.44
CA GLN A 92 -3.04 -12.21 -11.20
C GLN A 92 -1.86 -12.78 -12.00
N GLY A 93 -1.32 -11.99 -12.93
CA GLY A 93 -0.18 -12.42 -13.75
C GLY A 93 1.16 -12.40 -13.00
N ASN A 94 1.33 -11.48 -12.04
CA ASN A 94 2.57 -11.31 -11.28
C ASN A 94 2.29 -11.03 -9.79
N GLY A 95 2.91 -11.80 -8.90
CA GLY A 95 2.76 -11.73 -7.45
C GLY A 95 1.99 -12.92 -6.87
N GLN A 96 1.90 -13.00 -5.54
CA GLN A 96 1.31 -14.14 -4.82
C GLN A 96 0.12 -13.74 -3.91
N SER A 97 -0.20 -12.44 -3.87
CA SER A 97 -1.20 -11.89 -2.95
C SER A 97 -2.60 -12.46 -3.25
N GLN A 98 -3.05 -12.36 -4.50
CA GLN A 98 -4.38 -12.84 -4.89
C GLN A 98 -4.51 -14.34 -4.68
N GLN A 99 -3.51 -15.15 -5.06
CA GLN A 99 -3.57 -16.61 -4.91
C GLN A 99 -3.77 -17.02 -3.44
N SER A 100 -3.06 -16.37 -2.51
CA SER A 100 -3.24 -16.59 -1.07
C SER A 100 -4.65 -16.21 -0.59
N LEU A 101 -5.16 -15.05 -1.01
CA LEU A 101 -6.50 -14.57 -0.66
C LEU A 101 -7.60 -15.47 -1.22
N VAL A 102 -7.49 -15.89 -2.48
CA VAL A 102 -8.43 -16.80 -3.16
C VAL A 102 -8.46 -18.17 -2.49
N THR A 103 -7.30 -18.70 -2.09
CA THR A 103 -7.22 -19.98 -1.35
C THR A 103 -7.99 -19.90 -0.05
N ARG A 104 -7.81 -18.81 0.72
CA ARG A 104 -8.52 -18.59 1.98
C ARG A 104 -10.02 -18.41 1.80
N LEU A 105 -10.44 -17.62 0.81
CA LEU A 105 -11.86 -17.47 0.47
C LEU A 105 -12.49 -18.80 0.04
N THR A 106 -11.77 -19.62 -0.72
CA THR A 106 -12.24 -20.95 -1.14
C THR A 106 -12.48 -21.85 0.06
N ASN A 107 -11.56 -21.87 1.03
CA ASN A 107 -11.73 -22.63 2.27
C ASN A 107 -12.94 -22.14 3.08
N LEU A 108 -13.11 -20.82 3.23
CA LEU A 108 -14.26 -20.22 3.91
C LEU A 108 -15.59 -20.58 3.21
N ARG A 109 -15.62 -20.56 1.87
CA ARG A 109 -16.78 -20.96 1.07
C ARG A 109 -17.17 -22.41 1.34
N VAL A 110 -16.20 -23.33 1.31
CA VAL A 110 -16.41 -24.77 1.55
C VAL A 110 -16.93 -24.99 2.98
N PHE A 111 -16.31 -24.35 3.97
CA PHE A 111 -16.75 -24.42 5.36
C PHE A 111 -18.20 -23.94 5.54
N LYS A 112 -18.57 -22.83 4.88
CA LYS A 112 -19.93 -22.28 4.91
C LYS A 112 -20.92 -23.00 3.98
N LYS A 113 -20.49 -24.04 3.25
CA LYS A 113 -21.32 -24.82 2.31
C LYS A 113 -22.02 -23.97 1.24
N LEU A 114 -21.31 -22.96 0.72
CA LEU A 114 -21.85 -22.04 -0.29
C LEU A 114 -21.53 -22.51 -1.72
N ASN A 115 -22.52 -22.43 -2.60
CA ASN A 115 -22.38 -22.75 -4.01
C ASN A 115 -21.84 -21.57 -4.83
N ILE A 116 -21.32 -21.83 -6.02
CA ILE A 116 -20.87 -20.77 -6.94
C ILE A 116 -22.07 -20.29 -7.77
N ARG A 117 -22.22 -18.97 -7.85
CA ARG A 117 -23.23 -18.29 -8.67
C ARG A 117 -22.69 -18.06 -10.07
N ASN A 118 -23.48 -18.41 -11.08
CA ASN A 118 -23.13 -18.14 -12.47
C ASN A 118 -23.09 -16.63 -12.77
N ASN A 119 -22.22 -16.24 -13.70
CA ASN A 119 -22.10 -14.89 -14.26
C ASN A 119 -21.79 -13.78 -13.24
N GLN A 120 -21.33 -14.15 -12.04
CA GLN A 120 -20.83 -13.21 -11.05
C GLN A 120 -19.42 -13.60 -10.66
N TYR A 121 -18.54 -12.62 -10.59
CA TYR A 121 -17.11 -12.83 -10.40
C TYR A 121 -16.58 -11.93 -9.29
N LEU A 122 -15.60 -12.41 -8.53
CA LEU A 122 -14.90 -11.65 -7.51
C LEU A 122 -13.42 -11.56 -7.88
N TYR A 123 -12.94 -10.34 -8.11
CA TYR A 123 -11.53 -10.03 -8.04
C TYR A 123 -11.19 -9.58 -6.62
N ILE A 124 -10.14 -10.14 -6.03
CA ILE A 124 -9.67 -9.74 -4.70
C ILE A 124 -8.19 -9.34 -4.75
N ASP A 125 -7.87 -8.26 -4.04
CA ASP A 125 -6.50 -7.82 -3.74
C ASP A 125 -6.46 -7.22 -2.33
N ASP A 126 -5.28 -6.87 -1.83
CA ASP A 126 -5.13 -6.33 -0.48
C ASP A 126 -5.55 -4.85 -0.38
N TYR A 127 -4.87 -3.96 -1.09
CA TYR A 127 -5.08 -2.52 -1.01
C TYR A 127 -4.69 -1.83 -2.32
N ILE A 128 -5.52 -0.89 -2.80
CA ILE A 128 -5.27 -0.23 -4.08
C ILE A 128 -4.42 1.03 -3.88
N PHE A 129 -3.18 0.98 -4.37
CA PHE A 129 -2.32 2.16 -4.53
C PHE A 129 -2.60 2.89 -5.84
N SER A 130 -1.84 2.60 -6.89
CA SER A 130 -2.01 3.25 -8.21
C SER A 130 -3.10 2.63 -9.10
N GLY A 131 -3.74 1.54 -8.66
CA GLY A 131 -4.73 0.77 -9.44
C GLY A 131 -4.17 -0.04 -10.62
N GLY A 132 -2.85 0.02 -10.87
CA GLY A 132 -2.25 -0.59 -12.05
C GLY A 132 -2.44 -2.10 -12.15
N ARG A 133 -2.31 -2.83 -11.03
CA ARG A 133 -2.45 -4.30 -11.00
C ARG A 133 -3.86 -4.74 -11.35
N VAL A 134 -4.87 -4.18 -10.67
CA VAL A 134 -6.28 -4.45 -10.96
C VAL A 134 -6.59 -4.21 -12.43
N VAL A 135 -6.12 -3.09 -13.01
CA VAL A 135 -6.30 -2.79 -14.44
C VAL A 135 -5.63 -3.85 -15.32
N GLN A 136 -4.38 -4.22 -15.03
CA GLN A 136 -3.61 -5.21 -15.82
C GLN A 136 -4.26 -6.59 -15.82
N ASP A 137 -4.82 -7.01 -14.70
CA ASP A 137 -5.44 -8.33 -14.55
C ASP A 137 -6.88 -8.35 -15.10
N VAL A 138 -7.71 -7.40 -14.67
CA VAL A 138 -9.16 -7.42 -14.91
C VAL A 138 -9.50 -7.00 -16.33
N VAL A 139 -8.87 -5.95 -16.88
CA VAL A 139 -9.26 -5.40 -18.20
C VAL A 139 -9.11 -6.44 -19.32
N PRO A 140 -8.00 -7.21 -19.42
CA PRO A 140 -7.90 -8.29 -20.41
C PRO A 140 -8.85 -9.46 -20.10
N TRP A 141 -9.12 -9.74 -18.81
CA TRP A 141 -10.03 -10.81 -18.43
C TRP A 141 -11.48 -10.54 -18.88
N LEU A 142 -11.93 -9.28 -18.91
CA LEU A 142 -13.28 -8.92 -19.39
C LEU A 142 -13.55 -9.40 -20.81
N ASP A 143 -12.54 -9.52 -21.66
CA ASP A 143 -12.68 -10.05 -23.03
C ASP A 143 -13.14 -11.51 -23.08
N ARG A 144 -13.06 -12.25 -21.97
CA ARG A 144 -13.49 -13.65 -21.88
C ARG A 144 -14.99 -13.80 -21.63
N LEU A 145 -15.67 -12.73 -21.24
CA LEU A 145 -17.09 -12.76 -20.93
C LEU A 145 -17.94 -12.87 -22.22
N SER A 146 -18.97 -13.71 -22.19
CA SER A 146 -19.89 -13.98 -23.31
C SER A 146 -21.36 -13.76 -22.95
N VAL A 147 -21.66 -13.44 -21.69
CA VAL A 147 -23.01 -13.25 -21.16
C VAL A 147 -23.02 -12.07 -20.20
N ASP A 148 -24.21 -11.53 -19.93
CA ASP A 148 -24.41 -10.49 -18.93
C ASP A 148 -23.81 -10.92 -17.58
N SER A 149 -22.97 -10.05 -17.01
CA SER A 149 -22.12 -10.42 -15.89
C SER A 149 -21.95 -9.27 -14.89
N HIS A 150 -21.68 -9.62 -13.63
CA HIS A 150 -21.30 -8.67 -12.58
C HIS A 150 -19.92 -8.99 -12.00
N LEU A 151 -19.08 -7.98 -11.86
CA LEU A 151 -17.76 -8.07 -11.24
C LEU A 151 -17.73 -7.34 -9.88
N TYR A 152 -17.43 -8.07 -8.82
CA TYR A 152 -17.07 -7.51 -7.52
C TYR A 152 -15.56 -7.32 -7.44
N ILE A 153 -15.12 -6.14 -7.00
CA ILE A 153 -13.72 -5.84 -6.72
C ILE A 153 -13.59 -5.65 -5.20
N ALA A 154 -13.09 -6.67 -4.51
CA ALA A 154 -12.92 -6.65 -3.06
C ALA A 154 -11.48 -6.26 -2.68
N VAL A 155 -11.35 -5.22 -1.89
CA VAL A 155 -10.07 -4.71 -1.36
C VAL A 155 -10.28 -4.10 0.02
N ILE A 156 -9.29 -4.10 0.90
CA ILE A 156 -9.45 -3.50 2.24
C ILE A 156 -9.76 -2.00 2.13
N GLY A 157 -9.11 -1.33 1.19
CA GLY A 157 -9.39 0.05 0.80
C GLY A 157 -8.52 0.50 -0.36
N TRP A 158 -8.45 1.82 -0.56
CA TRP A 158 -7.75 2.39 -1.71
C TRP A 158 -7.36 3.85 -1.51
N TYR A 159 -6.40 4.28 -2.33
CA TYR A 159 -6.22 5.67 -2.68
C TYR A 159 -7.13 6.08 -3.85
N LYS A 160 -7.79 7.25 -3.76
CA LYS A 160 -8.81 7.71 -4.72
C LYS A 160 -8.32 7.75 -6.17
N SER A 161 -7.09 8.18 -6.42
CA SER A 161 -6.56 8.19 -7.79
C SER A 161 -6.44 6.78 -8.39
N GLY A 162 -6.15 5.77 -7.57
CA GLY A 162 -6.10 4.37 -7.97
C GLY A 162 -7.47 3.81 -8.33
N GLN A 163 -8.48 4.05 -7.47
CA GLN A 163 -9.87 3.70 -7.77
C GLN A 163 -10.36 4.40 -9.04
N TYR A 164 -10.16 5.71 -9.16
CA TYR A 164 -10.56 6.47 -10.35
C TYR A 164 -9.93 5.89 -11.62
N ARG A 165 -8.64 5.55 -11.59
CA ARG A 165 -7.96 4.91 -12.72
C ARG A 165 -8.61 3.58 -13.11
N ILE A 166 -8.98 2.76 -12.13
CA ILE A 166 -9.66 1.48 -12.36
C ILE A 166 -11.01 1.74 -13.04
N GLU A 167 -11.84 2.61 -12.48
CA GLU A 167 -13.16 2.94 -13.03
C GLU A 167 -13.07 3.44 -14.48
N GLN A 168 -12.15 4.36 -14.77
CA GLN A 168 -11.93 4.86 -16.13
C GLN A 168 -11.58 3.74 -17.12
N ASN A 169 -10.69 2.82 -16.74
CA ASN A 169 -10.28 1.72 -17.60
C ASN A 169 -11.37 0.65 -17.76
N LEU A 170 -12.09 0.33 -16.68
CA LEU A 170 -13.21 -0.61 -16.71
C LEU A 170 -14.36 -0.05 -17.55
N ASN A 171 -14.79 1.19 -17.31
CA ASN A 171 -15.88 1.82 -18.06
C ASN A 171 -15.58 1.85 -19.56
N ARG A 172 -14.36 2.26 -19.94
CA ARG A 172 -13.93 2.24 -21.35
C ARG A 172 -14.02 0.82 -21.94
N LYS A 173 -13.49 -0.18 -21.24
CA LYS A 173 -13.48 -1.56 -21.72
C LYS A 173 -14.87 -2.19 -21.79
N ILE A 174 -15.72 -1.91 -20.81
CA ILE A 174 -17.11 -2.38 -20.75
C ILE A 174 -17.91 -1.82 -21.92
N GLU A 175 -17.75 -0.52 -22.23
CA GLU A 175 -18.42 0.09 -23.38
C GLU A 175 -17.93 -0.49 -24.72
N GLU A 176 -16.64 -0.79 -24.85
CA GLU A 176 -16.09 -1.51 -26.01
C GLU A 176 -16.74 -2.89 -26.17
N ILE A 177 -16.79 -3.68 -25.09
CA ILE A 177 -17.38 -5.02 -25.10
C ILE A 177 -18.89 -4.97 -25.40
N LYS A 178 -19.61 -4.02 -24.79
CA LYS A 178 -21.05 -3.83 -25.01
C LYS A 178 -21.36 -3.57 -26.49
N LYS A 179 -20.53 -2.76 -27.17
CA LYS A 179 -20.69 -2.48 -28.61
C LYS A 179 -20.50 -3.73 -29.48
N ILE A 180 -19.48 -4.54 -29.17
CA ILE A 180 -19.07 -5.71 -29.96
C ILE A 180 -19.96 -6.93 -29.67
N LYS A 181 -20.11 -7.28 -28.40
CA LYS A 181 -20.73 -8.54 -27.95
C LYS A 181 -22.20 -8.40 -27.55
N LYS A 182 -22.70 -7.16 -27.42
CA LYS A 182 -24.09 -6.87 -26.99
C LYS A 182 -24.46 -7.46 -25.62
N ILE A 183 -23.48 -7.61 -24.72
CA ILE A 183 -23.69 -8.02 -23.32
C ILE A 183 -23.56 -6.83 -22.37
N ASN A 184 -24.23 -6.91 -21.23
CA ASN A 184 -24.14 -5.94 -20.16
C ASN A 184 -23.19 -6.41 -19.05
N ILE A 185 -22.14 -5.63 -18.80
CA ILE A 185 -21.20 -5.88 -17.71
C ILE A 185 -21.33 -4.74 -16.70
N THR A 186 -21.48 -5.09 -15.43
CA THR A 186 -21.51 -4.12 -14.33
C THR A 186 -20.45 -4.48 -13.29
N TYR A 187 -20.05 -3.53 -12.46
CA TYR A 187 -19.12 -3.80 -11.36
C TYR A 187 -19.46 -3.01 -10.10
N SER A 188 -18.94 -3.48 -8.96
CA SER A 188 -19.03 -2.79 -7.68
C SER A 188 -17.80 -3.06 -6.81
N PHE A 189 -17.46 -2.09 -5.95
CA PHE A 189 -16.38 -2.25 -4.98
C PHE A 189 -16.92 -2.78 -3.65
N ILE A 190 -16.20 -3.71 -3.03
CA ILE A 190 -16.39 -4.18 -1.66
C ILE A 190 -15.15 -3.78 -0.86
N TYR A 191 -15.35 -3.13 0.28
CA TYR A 191 -14.26 -2.68 1.13
C TYR A 191 -14.59 -2.80 2.60
N LYS A 192 -13.55 -2.75 3.45
CA LYS A 192 -13.68 -2.96 4.88
C LYS A 192 -14.46 -1.83 5.55
N ASP A 193 -13.93 -0.61 5.49
CA ASP A 193 -14.57 0.56 6.09
C ASP A 193 -14.02 1.88 5.49
N ALA A 194 -14.66 3.01 5.82
CA ALA A 194 -14.32 4.32 5.28
C ALA A 194 -12.94 4.86 5.72
N LYS A 195 -12.34 4.32 6.79
CA LYS A 195 -11.00 4.72 7.25
C LYS A 195 -9.95 4.42 6.20
N TRP A 196 -10.13 3.33 5.46
CA TRP A 196 -9.19 2.84 4.46
C TRP A 196 -9.33 3.51 3.08
N LEU A 197 -10.25 4.48 2.94
CA LEU A 197 -10.44 5.23 1.70
C LEU A 197 -9.68 6.57 1.78
N LEU A 198 -8.58 6.69 1.04
CA LEU A 198 -7.61 7.77 1.22
C LEU A 198 -7.53 8.67 -0.02
N GLU A 199 -7.37 9.96 0.18
CA GLU A 199 -7.21 10.99 -0.85
C GLU A 199 -5.73 11.17 -1.24
N ASN A 200 -5.47 11.20 -2.55
CA ASN A 200 -4.14 11.44 -3.10
C ASN A 200 -4.12 12.13 -4.46
N THR A 201 -5.23 12.73 -4.86
CA THR A 201 -5.31 13.47 -6.11
C THR A 201 -4.63 14.84 -5.97
N LYS A 202 -4.02 15.29 -7.07
CA LYS A 202 -3.34 16.58 -7.18
C LYS A 202 -4.22 17.79 -6.79
N PHE A 203 -5.51 17.70 -7.10
CA PHE A 203 -6.47 18.75 -6.79
C PHE A 203 -6.63 18.93 -5.27
N TYR A 204 -6.72 17.83 -4.52
CA TYR A 204 -6.92 17.82 -3.06
C TYR A 204 -5.60 17.64 -2.27
N ARG A 205 -4.46 18.06 -2.82
CA ARG A 205 -3.12 17.90 -2.20
C ARG A 205 -2.98 18.45 -0.77
N ASN A 206 -3.72 19.51 -0.41
CA ASN A 206 -3.68 20.08 0.94
C ASN A 206 -4.34 19.19 1.99
N TYR A 207 -5.36 18.41 1.57
CA TYR A 207 -6.12 17.45 2.37
C TYR A 207 -5.62 16.01 2.19
N SER A 208 -4.72 15.76 1.23
CA SER A 208 -4.28 14.40 0.90
C SER A 208 -3.58 13.71 2.06
N GLU A 209 -3.87 12.42 2.22
CA GLU A 209 -3.17 11.50 3.12
C GLU A 209 -1.80 11.03 2.58
N ASN A 210 -1.52 11.20 1.28
CA ASN A 210 -0.18 11.00 0.75
C ASN A 210 0.75 12.16 1.17
N LEU A 211 2.02 11.83 1.36
CA LEU A 211 3.07 12.84 1.55
C LEU A 211 3.12 13.74 0.32
N TRP A 212 2.97 15.04 0.57
CA TRP A 212 2.96 16.05 -0.47
C TRP A 212 3.66 17.29 0.08
N PRO A 213 4.98 17.44 -0.17
CA PRO A 213 5.79 18.42 0.52
C PRO A 213 5.36 19.85 0.18
N LYS A 214 5.57 20.75 1.15
CA LYS A 214 5.58 22.19 0.89
C LYS A 214 6.89 22.58 0.20
N GLU A 215 6.82 23.62 -0.62
CA GLU A 215 7.98 24.18 -1.29
C GLU A 215 9.03 24.70 -0.30
N ILE A 216 8.60 25.27 0.83
CA ILE A 216 9.48 25.81 1.88
C ILE A 216 10.48 24.78 2.46
N LEU A 217 10.18 23.49 2.34
CA LEU A 217 11.11 22.44 2.80
C LEU A 217 12.43 22.45 2.01
N PHE A 218 12.41 22.98 0.79
CA PHE A 218 13.56 23.07 -0.09
C PHE A 218 14.41 24.33 0.13
N ASP A 219 14.04 25.22 1.05
CA ASP A 219 14.92 26.31 1.49
C ASP A 219 16.00 25.81 2.46
N ARG A 220 15.87 24.57 2.94
CA ARG A 220 16.85 23.93 3.82
C ARG A 220 18.10 23.52 3.03
N PRO A 221 19.32 23.75 3.56
CA PRO A 221 20.56 23.49 2.82
C PRO A 221 20.68 22.06 2.27
N ASP A 222 20.20 21.07 3.02
CA ASP A 222 20.25 19.64 2.68
C ASP A 222 19.25 19.22 1.60
N LEU A 223 18.24 20.04 1.31
CA LEU A 223 17.24 19.79 0.25
C LEU A 223 17.27 20.81 -0.89
N SER A 224 17.99 21.92 -0.76
CA SER A 224 18.01 23.01 -1.75
C SER A 224 18.28 22.58 -3.19
N THR A 225 19.22 21.66 -3.40
CA THR A 225 19.56 21.12 -4.73
C THR A 225 18.56 20.09 -5.27
N ARG A 226 17.53 19.75 -4.48
CA ARG A 226 16.49 18.76 -4.80
C ARG A 226 15.13 19.39 -5.10
N LYS A 227 15.06 20.73 -5.15
CA LYS A 227 13.88 21.45 -5.62
C LYS A 227 13.60 21.08 -7.09
N ILE A 228 12.33 20.91 -7.44
CA ILE A 228 11.90 20.61 -8.80
C ILE A 228 10.98 21.75 -9.25
N ASP A 229 11.33 22.39 -10.35
CA ASP A 229 10.49 23.45 -10.90
C ASP A 229 9.23 22.87 -11.57
N ASN A 230 8.16 23.67 -11.63
CA ASN A 230 6.88 23.32 -12.27
C ASN A 230 6.12 22.13 -11.65
N VAL A 231 6.49 21.70 -10.44
CA VAL A 231 5.68 20.77 -9.65
C VAL A 231 4.67 21.53 -8.81
N THR A 232 3.55 20.90 -8.50
CA THR A 232 2.53 21.52 -7.68
C THR A 232 2.77 21.12 -6.23
N TYR A 233 3.37 22.00 -5.43
CA TYR A 233 3.56 21.77 -4.00
C TYR A 233 2.25 21.91 -3.21
N ARG A 234 2.25 21.36 -2.00
CA ARG A 234 1.19 21.64 -1.01
C ARG A 234 1.35 23.08 -0.52
N ALA A 235 0.23 23.80 -0.38
CA ALA A 235 0.25 25.19 0.05
C ALA A 235 -0.02 25.32 1.55
N ILE A 236 -1.05 24.60 2.03
CA ILE A 236 -1.49 24.64 3.43
C ILE A 236 -1.69 23.22 3.95
N PHE A 237 -1.83 23.07 5.27
CA PHE A 237 -2.32 21.85 5.89
C PHE A 237 -3.82 21.94 6.10
N GLU A 238 -4.54 20.96 5.58
CA GLU A 238 -5.93 20.71 5.94
C GLU A 238 -6.00 19.41 6.77
N PRO A 239 -6.84 19.34 7.82
CA PRO A 239 -6.98 18.13 8.63
C PRO A 239 -7.38 16.91 7.79
N GLN A 240 -6.73 15.77 8.02
CA GLN A 240 -6.99 14.52 7.32
C GLN A 240 -6.69 13.30 8.23
N LYS A 241 -6.85 12.08 7.72
CA LYS A 241 -6.90 10.86 8.56
C LYS A 241 -5.56 10.44 9.19
N MET A 242 -4.42 10.76 8.58
CA MET A 242 -3.08 10.25 8.91
C MET A 242 -2.24 11.15 9.81
N PHE A 243 -2.35 12.48 9.69
CA PHE A 243 -1.55 13.40 10.52
C PHE A 243 -2.45 14.23 11.42
N LEU A 244 -2.05 14.33 12.68
CA LEU A 244 -2.78 15.08 13.71
C LEU A 244 -2.59 16.59 13.58
N ASN A 245 -1.47 17.04 13.04
CA ASN A 245 -1.12 18.45 12.92
C ASN A 245 -0.11 18.69 11.78
N GLU A 246 0.03 19.96 11.38
CA GLU A 246 0.92 20.38 10.31
C GLU A 246 2.39 20.16 10.63
N SER A 247 2.82 20.45 11.86
CA SER A 247 4.22 20.32 12.28
C SER A 247 4.74 18.89 12.10
N ASP A 248 3.95 17.90 12.51
CA ASP A 248 4.28 16.48 12.33
C ASP A 248 4.34 16.10 10.85
N ARG A 249 3.45 16.65 10.02
CA ARG A 249 3.46 16.43 8.58
C ARG A 249 4.70 17.01 7.93
N GLU A 250 5.00 18.27 8.17
CA GLU A 250 6.18 18.94 7.60
C GLU A 250 7.48 18.29 8.06
N PHE A 251 7.59 17.96 9.35
CA PHE A 251 8.74 17.23 9.88
C PHE A 251 8.90 15.88 9.17
N PHE A 252 7.84 15.09 9.07
CA PHE A 252 7.93 13.76 8.47
C PHE A 252 8.20 13.80 6.96
N GLU A 253 7.61 14.75 6.24
CA GLU A 253 7.89 15.02 4.82
C GLU A 253 9.37 15.40 4.64
N TYR A 254 9.90 16.29 5.47
CA TYR A 254 11.32 16.68 5.47
C TYR A 254 12.24 15.48 5.73
N ILE A 255 12.00 14.70 6.80
CA ILE A 255 12.84 13.53 7.13
C ILE A 255 12.79 12.49 6.02
N SER A 256 11.61 12.24 5.46
CA SER A 256 11.45 11.28 4.35
C SER A 256 12.20 11.73 3.10
N LEU A 257 12.21 13.03 2.79
CA LEU A 257 12.97 13.59 1.67
C LEU A 257 14.49 13.54 1.93
N LYS A 258 14.94 14.08 3.06
CA LYS A 258 16.35 14.16 3.44
C LYS A 258 17.02 12.79 3.38
N TYR A 259 16.47 11.83 4.12
CA TYR A 259 17.03 10.49 4.18
C TYR A 259 16.71 9.66 2.93
N GLY A 260 15.59 9.92 2.26
CA GLY A 260 15.26 9.31 0.97
C GLY A 260 16.29 9.67 -0.12
N TYR A 261 16.73 10.94 -0.20
CA TYR A 261 17.78 11.35 -1.13
C TYR A 261 19.15 10.78 -0.74
N LEU A 262 19.50 10.77 0.56
CA LEU A 262 20.73 10.12 1.03
C LEU A 262 20.79 8.63 0.66
N ILE A 263 19.64 7.94 0.71
CA ILE A 263 19.53 6.55 0.23
C ILE A 263 19.77 6.52 -1.28
N MET A 264 19.09 7.37 -2.05
CA MET A 264 19.18 7.39 -3.51
C MET A 264 20.59 7.67 -4.02
N ASP A 265 21.34 8.55 -3.36
CA ASP A 265 22.73 8.87 -3.75
C ASP A 265 23.69 7.68 -3.63
N LYS A 266 23.32 6.66 -2.85
CA LYS A 266 24.11 5.41 -2.71
C LYS A 266 23.71 4.34 -3.73
N ILE A 267 22.66 4.57 -4.53
CA ILE A 267 22.17 3.60 -5.51
C ILE A 267 22.95 3.75 -6.81
N GLN A 268 23.64 2.68 -7.23
CA GLN A 268 24.40 2.67 -8.49
C GLN A 268 23.51 2.76 -9.73
N THR A 269 22.39 2.02 -9.75
CA THR A 269 21.42 2.01 -10.86
C THR A 269 20.01 2.25 -10.34
N ILE A 270 19.52 3.47 -10.50
CA ILE A 270 18.20 3.88 -10.01
C ILE A 270 17.14 3.48 -11.04
N ASN A 271 16.17 2.67 -10.63
CA ASN A 271 14.96 2.45 -11.44
C ASN A 271 14.29 3.80 -11.71
N THR A 272 13.82 4.05 -12.93
CA THR A 272 13.22 5.34 -13.35
C THR A 272 12.06 5.81 -12.48
N ARG A 273 11.44 4.92 -11.68
CA ARG A 273 10.35 5.21 -10.75
C ARG A 273 10.78 5.31 -9.29
N THR A 274 12.01 4.97 -8.92
CA THR A 274 12.48 5.09 -7.53
C THR A 274 12.60 6.56 -7.17
N ARG A 275 11.96 6.93 -6.06
CA ARG A 275 11.83 8.31 -5.56
C ARG A 275 11.88 8.29 -4.03
N PRO A 276 12.27 9.40 -3.37
CA PRO A 276 12.48 9.42 -1.92
C PRO A 276 11.21 9.05 -1.13
N LEU A 277 10.03 9.52 -1.59
CA LEU A 277 8.73 9.25 -0.96
C LEU A 277 8.07 7.95 -1.46
N GLY A 278 8.82 7.09 -2.16
CA GLY A 278 8.35 5.80 -2.65
C GLY A 278 8.11 5.76 -4.15
N SER A 279 8.15 4.56 -4.72
CA SER A 279 8.14 4.31 -6.15
C SER A 279 6.89 4.88 -6.83
N HIS A 280 7.09 5.80 -7.77
CA HIS A 280 6.04 6.36 -8.62
C HIS A 280 6.60 7.15 -9.80
N PHE A 281 5.70 7.60 -10.68
CA PHE A 281 6.00 8.62 -11.69
C PHE A 281 5.83 10.05 -11.19
N TYR A 282 5.36 10.24 -9.94
CA TYR A 282 5.29 11.56 -9.33
C TYR A 282 6.69 12.06 -8.97
N ASP A 283 6.83 13.37 -8.90
CA ASP A 283 8.11 14.07 -8.81
C ASP A 283 8.96 13.58 -7.63
N TYR A 284 8.39 13.62 -6.42
CA TYR A 284 9.04 13.14 -5.19
C TYR A 284 8.67 11.71 -4.80
N GLY A 285 7.77 11.05 -5.53
CA GLY A 285 7.29 9.69 -5.24
C GLY A 285 5.81 9.62 -4.89
N PHE A 286 5.33 8.41 -4.59
CA PHE A 286 3.90 8.21 -4.30
C PHE A 286 3.50 8.83 -2.96
N GLY A 287 4.30 8.61 -1.90
CA GLY A 287 4.07 9.18 -0.57
C GLY A 287 3.08 8.40 0.29
N GLY A 288 2.90 7.10 0.07
CA GLY A 288 1.90 6.30 0.77
C GLY A 288 2.35 5.95 2.19
N LEU A 289 1.41 5.86 3.13
CA LEU A 289 1.67 5.47 4.53
C LEU A 289 0.76 4.33 5.02
N VAL A 290 0.24 3.53 4.08
CA VAL A 290 -0.45 2.28 4.39
C VAL A 290 0.56 1.14 4.30
N PHE A 291 0.59 0.30 5.32
CA PHE A 291 1.51 -0.82 5.44
C PHE A 291 0.74 -2.14 5.51
N ASN A 292 1.32 -3.23 5.03
CA ASN A 292 0.69 -4.55 5.06
C ASN A 292 1.62 -5.54 5.76
N TYR A 293 1.05 -6.38 6.63
CA TYR A 293 1.77 -7.41 7.35
C TYR A 293 2.56 -8.38 6.46
N ARG A 294 2.12 -8.61 5.21
CA ARG A 294 2.84 -9.47 4.25
C ARG A 294 4.10 -8.84 3.67
N ASN A 295 4.06 -7.55 3.38
CA ASN A 295 5.15 -6.83 2.72
C ASN A 295 4.94 -5.31 2.79
N CYS A 296 6.04 -4.56 2.96
CA CYS A 296 6.03 -3.11 2.84
C CYS A 296 5.78 -2.70 1.37
N PRO A 297 4.78 -1.85 1.06
CA PRO A 297 4.54 -1.39 -0.30
C PRO A 297 5.68 -0.50 -0.80
N ASN A 298 6.12 -0.70 -2.05
CA ASN A 298 7.16 0.14 -2.66
C ASN A 298 6.73 1.60 -2.87
N ASN A 299 5.43 1.89 -2.79
CA ASN A 299 4.86 3.22 -2.83
C ASN A 299 5.04 4.01 -1.52
N THR A 300 5.58 3.40 -0.47
CA THR A 300 5.93 4.09 0.79
C THR A 300 7.35 4.68 0.73
N PRO A 301 7.69 5.68 1.57
CA PRO A 301 9.03 6.27 1.62
C PRO A 301 10.17 5.26 1.74
N LEU A 302 11.30 5.52 1.07
CA LEU A 302 12.44 4.61 1.03
C LEU A 302 12.99 4.27 2.41
N ILE A 303 12.89 5.21 3.36
CA ILE A 303 13.37 5.07 4.74
C ILE A 303 12.76 3.85 5.46
N PHE A 304 11.63 3.33 5.00
CA PHE A 304 10.99 2.17 5.60
C PHE A 304 11.53 0.84 5.08
N TRP A 305 11.86 0.74 3.80
CA TRP A 305 12.02 -0.57 3.15
C TRP A 305 13.26 -0.73 2.29
N TRP A 306 13.96 0.35 1.95
CA TRP A 306 15.17 0.24 1.16
C TRP A 306 16.31 -0.37 1.98
N GLY A 307 17.23 -1.07 1.31
CA GLY A 307 18.40 -1.65 1.95
C GLY A 307 18.21 -3.11 2.35
N SER A 308 19.00 -3.58 3.31
CA SER A 308 18.94 -4.96 3.81
C SER A 308 19.33 -5.02 5.28
N ILE A 309 18.72 -5.96 6.02
CA ILE A 309 19.14 -6.32 7.37
C ILE A 309 20.22 -7.41 7.36
N ASP A 310 20.33 -8.16 6.27
CA ASP A 310 21.40 -9.14 6.04
C ASP A 310 22.68 -8.39 5.67
N LEU A 311 23.69 -8.50 6.53
CA LEU A 311 24.98 -7.84 6.38
C LEU A 311 25.74 -8.31 5.13
N CYS A 312 25.49 -9.53 4.67
CA CYS A 312 26.10 -10.09 3.47
C CYS A 312 25.48 -9.57 2.17
N HIS A 313 24.29 -8.96 2.25
CA HIS A 313 23.62 -8.41 1.09
C HIS A 313 24.26 -7.09 0.65
N PRO A 314 24.52 -6.84 -0.66
CA PRO A 314 25.19 -5.62 -1.12
C PRO A 314 24.50 -4.32 -0.67
N MET A 315 23.17 -4.35 -0.53
CA MET A 315 22.36 -3.20 -0.09
C MET A 315 22.43 -2.93 1.43
N SER A 316 23.10 -3.77 2.23
CA SER A 316 23.27 -3.56 3.68
C SER A 316 24.06 -2.29 4.01
N SER A 317 24.94 -1.88 3.11
CA SER A 317 25.72 -0.63 3.18
C SER A 317 24.90 0.63 2.86
N GLN A 318 23.72 0.48 2.27
CA GLN A 318 22.92 1.61 1.79
C GLN A 318 21.99 2.15 2.89
N TRP A 319 21.21 1.26 3.49
CA TRP A 319 20.23 1.58 4.55
C TRP A 319 19.86 0.31 5.33
N TYR A 320 19.51 0.46 6.60
CA TYR A 320 18.92 -0.59 7.43
C TYR A 320 17.40 -0.37 7.48
N PRO A 321 16.57 -1.16 6.77
CA PRO A 321 15.12 -0.92 6.69
C PRO A 321 14.38 -1.30 7.98
N LEU A 322 13.30 -0.57 8.30
CA LEU A 322 12.36 -0.91 9.37
C LEU A 322 11.42 -2.06 8.98
N MET A 323 11.03 -2.10 7.70
CA MET A 323 10.13 -3.09 7.13
C MET A 323 10.80 -3.67 5.88
N PRO A 324 11.75 -4.59 6.06
CA PRO A 324 12.46 -5.21 4.94
C PRO A 324 11.46 -5.83 3.96
N ARG A 325 11.74 -5.70 2.66
CA ARG A 325 10.86 -6.26 1.62
C ARG A 325 11.37 -7.60 1.14
N ARG A 326 10.41 -8.48 0.83
CA ARG A 326 10.69 -9.66 0.01
C ARG A 326 10.93 -9.20 -1.42
N THR A 327 12.13 -9.40 -1.94
CA THR A 327 12.37 -9.33 -3.38
C THR A 327 11.84 -10.62 -3.97
N TYR A 328 10.79 -10.55 -4.80
CA TYR A 328 10.40 -11.70 -5.60
C TYR A 328 11.59 -12.04 -6.49
N SER A 329 12.26 -13.15 -6.21
CA SER A 329 13.15 -13.78 -7.17
C SER A 329 12.34 -13.93 -8.46
N HIS A 330 12.85 -13.35 -9.53
CA HIS A 330 12.32 -13.67 -10.86
C HIS A 330 12.73 -15.12 -11.08
N GLY A 331 11.78 -16.03 -10.83
CA GLY A 331 11.89 -17.43 -11.22
C GLY A 331 11.91 -17.56 -12.73
#